data_AF-A0A9D8XSJ7-F1
#
_entry.id   AF-A0A9D8XSJ7-F1
#
_cell.length_a   1.000
_cell.length_b   1.000
_cell.length_c   1.000
_cell.angle_alpha   90.00
_cell.angle_beta   90.00
_cell.angle_gamma   90.00
#
_symmetry.space_group_name_H-M   'P 1'
#
loop_
_entity.id
_entity.type
_entity.pdbx_description
1 polymer ?
#
loop_
_entity_poly.entity_id
_entity_poly.type
_entity_poly.pdbx_seq_one_letter_code
_entity_poly.pdbx_strand_id
1 'polypeptide(L)'
;MSKANAQEISVSSFQLLENDLTANTYGTMQKDHNGEVAALIKIPTTVQGFTFDGGMVGIVKTEQHVGEIWVYVPHGIKRISIFHQQLGYLRDYYFPIPIDKARTYEMKVVTAQV
;
A
#
# COMPACT_ATOMS: atom_id res chain seq x y z
N MET A 1 -30.67 5.22 -19.10
CA MET A 1 -29.49 5.87 -18.49
C MET A 1 -28.63 4.77 -17.89
N SER A 2 -27.56 4.37 -18.56
CA SER A 2 -26.60 3.40 -18.00
C SER A 2 -25.78 4.11 -16.93
N LYS A 3 -25.82 3.61 -15.69
CA LYS A 3 -24.80 3.96 -14.70
C LYS A 3 -23.47 3.42 -15.24
N ALA A 4 -22.60 4.30 -15.71
CA ALA A 4 -21.19 3.96 -15.80
C ALA A 4 -20.75 3.67 -14.36
N ASN A 5 -20.61 2.40 -13.99
CA ASN A 5 -19.93 2.05 -12.74
C ASN A 5 -18.51 2.59 -12.88
N ALA A 6 -18.19 3.65 -12.13
CA ALA A 6 -16.81 4.03 -11.95
C ALA A 6 -16.09 2.80 -11.39
N GLN A 7 -15.00 2.39 -12.03
CA GLN A 7 -14.19 1.30 -11.52
C GLN A 7 -13.71 1.72 -10.12
N GLU A 8 -14.02 0.90 -9.12
CA GLU A 8 -13.84 1.25 -7.72
C GLU A 8 -12.84 0.26 -7.09
N ILE A 9 -11.73 0.80 -6.60
CA ILE A 9 -10.80 0.10 -5.71
C ILE A 9 -11.28 0.38 -4.29
N SER A 10 -11.38 -0.65 -3.48
CA SER A 10 -11.67 -0.55 -2.05
C SER A 10 -10.70 -1.40 -1.23
N VAL A 11 -10.64 -1.16 0.09
CA VAL A 11 -9.85 -1.97 1.02
C VAL A 11 -10.80 -2.79 1.87
N SER A 12 -10.67 -4.11 1.84
CA SER A 12 -11.48 -5.03 2.66
C SER A 12 -10.88 -5.26 4.03
N SER A 13 -9.56 -5.21 4.17
CA SER A 13 -8.88 -5.32 5.46
C SER A 13 -7.53 -4.62 5.46
N PHE A 14 -7.15 -4.09 6.62
CA PHE A 14 -5.83 -3.57 6.90
C PHE A 14 -5.39 -4.02 8.30
N GLN A 15 -4.23 -4.66 8.42
CA GLN A 15 -3.76 -5.22 9.69
C GLN A 15 -2.23 -5.22 9.80
N LEU A 16 -1.74 -5.18 11.03
CA LEU A 16 -0.33 -5.41 11.36
C LEU A 16 -0.02 -6.91 11.28
N LEU A 17 1.06 -7.27 10.60
CA LEU A 17 1.60 -8.64 10.60
C LEU A 17 2.68 -8.75 11.67
N GLU A 18 2.30 -9.10 12.90
CA GLU A 18 3.20 -9.05 14.07
C GLU A 18 4.48 -9.88 13.91
N ASN A 19 4.38 -11.03 13.22
CA ASN A 19 5.48 -11.96 13.02
C ASN A 19 6.25 -11.73 11.70
N ASP A 20 5.83 -10.77 10.87
CA ASP A 20 6.49 -10.48 9.60
C ASP A 20 7.54 -9.38 9.77
N LEU A 21 8.81 -9.82 9.82
CA LEU A 21 9.97 -8.95 10.02
C LEU A 21 10.53 -8.35 8.70
N THR A 22 9.83 -8.48 7.57
CA THR A 22 10.34 -8.06 6.26
C THR A 22 10.79 -6.59 6.25
N ALA A 23 10.03 -5.68 6.85
CA ALA A 23 10.39 -4.25 6.93
C ALA A 23 11.68 -3.97 7.74
N ASN A 24 12.07 -4.89 8.62
CA ASN A 24 13.22 -4.77 9.53
C ASN A 24 14.34 -5.80 9.22
N THR A 25 14.27 -6.48 8.08
CA THR A 25 15.25 -7.52 7.71
C THR A 25 16.28 -6.94 6.75
N TYR A 26 17.55 -7.28 6.97
CA TYR A 26 18.64 -6.88 6.08
C TYR A 26 18.39 -7.40 4.66
N GLY A 27 18.50 -6.52 3.66
CA GLY A 27 18.25 -6.83 2.24
C GLY A 27 16.88 -6.37 1.75
N THR A 28 15.86 -6.34 2.61
CA THR A 28 14.52 -5.84 2.28
C THR A 28 14.22 -4.48 2.91
N MET A 29 14.84 -4.18 4.05
CA MET A 29 14.73 -2.89 4.74
C MET A 29 15.02 -1.71 3.79
N GLN A 30 14.11 -0.74 3.76
CA GLN A 30 14.28 0.54 3.08
C GLN A 30 14.34 1.68 4.09
N LYS A 31 15.03 2.76 3.73
CA LYS A 31 15.08 3.99 4.52
C LYS A 31 14.44 5.14 3.75
N ASP A 32 13.76 6.02 4.46
CA ASP A 32 13.25 7.26 3.89
C ASP A 32 14.37 8.31 3.72
N HIS A 33 14.01 9.49 3.23
CA HIS A 33 14.96 10.59 3.00
C HIS A 33 15.60 11.13 4.28
N ASN A 34 15.01 10.86 5.45
CA ASN A 34 15.53 11.26 6.76
C ASN A 34 16.41 10.16 7.39
N GLY A 35 16.58 9.02 6.72
CA GLY A 35 17.35 7.88 7.22
C GLY A 35 16.58 7.02 8.21
N GLU A 36 15.28 7.26 8.40
CA GLU A 36 14.42 6.42 9.22
C GLU A 36 14.00 5.15 8.45
N VAL A 37 13.87 4.03 9.15
CA VAL A 37 13.45 2.78 8.53
C VAL A 37 11.97 2.85 8.17
N ALA A 38 11.67 2.63 6.89
CA ALA A 38 10.31 2.65 6.37
C ALA A 38 9.46 1.51 6.96
N ALA A 39 8.15 1.73 7.02
CA ALA A 39 7.19 0.65 7.17
C ALA A 39 6.96 -0.02 5.80
N LEU A 40 6.47 -1.26 5.80
CA LEU A 40 6.10 -1.99 4.60
C LEU A 40 4.62 -2.32 4.62
N ILE A 41 3.90 -2.02 3.54
CA ILE A 41 2.55 -2.51 3.28
C ILE A 41 2.63 -3.55 2.16
N LYS A 42 2.25 -4.79 2.46
CA LYS A 42 2.09 -5.86 1.48
C LYS A 42 0.65 -5.88 1.00
N ILE A 43 0.48 -5.91 -0.32
CA ILE A 43 -0.82 -5.97 -0.98
C ILE A 43 -0.88 -7.29 -1.75
N PRO A 44 -1.54 -8.33 -1.21
CA PRO A 44 -1.70 -9.60 -1.93
C PRO A 44 -2.54 -9.39 -3.18
N THR A 45 -1.92 -9.51 -4.36
CA THR A 45 -2.58 -9.39 -5.66
C THR A 45 -1.67 -9.88 -6.78
N THR A 46 -2.27 -10.51 -7.80
CA THR A 46 -1.57 -10.85 -9.05
C THR A 46 -1.68 -9.75 -10.11
N VAL A 47 -2.53 -8.75 -9.89
CA VAL A 47 -2.74 -7.64 -10.80
C VAL A 47 -1.59 -6.65 -10.68
N GLN A 48 -1.02 -6.27 -11.82
CA GLN A 48 0.12 -5.35 -11.93
C GLN A 48 -0.35 -3.96 -12.34
N GLY A 49 0.54 -2.96 -12.28
CA GLY A 49 0.24 -1.61 -12.79
C GLY A 49 -0.49 -0.70 -11.81
N PHE A 50 -0.53 -1.07 -10.52
CA PHE A 50 -0.95 -0.15 -9.47
C PHE A 50 0.11 0.93 -9.24
N THR A 51 -0.36 2.15 -9.00
CA THR A 51 0.46 3.24 -8.52
C THR A 51 -0.07 3.76 -7.20
N PHE A 52 0.82 4.33 -6.39
CA PHE A 52 0.54 4.69 -5.00
C PHE A 52 0.99 6.12 -4.73
N ASP A 53 0.19 6.85 -3.96
CA ASP A 53 0.47 8.22 -3.55
C ASP A 53 0.24 8.40 -2.04
N GLY A 54 1.29 8.83 -1.33
CA GLY A 54 1.25 9.12 0.10
C GLY A 54 0.91 10.59 0.43
N GLY A 55 0.54 11.40 -0.55
CA GLY A 55 0.37 12.85 -0.42
C GLY A 55 1.72 13.55 -0.22
N MET A 56 1.76 14.52 0.68
CA MET A 56 2.96 15.35 0.90
C MET A 56 4.19 14.56 1.38
N VAL A 57 3.98 13.44 2.08
CA VAL A 57 5.09 12.60 2.58
C VAL A 57 5.60 11.62 1.51
N GLY A 58 4.83 11.40 0.45
CA GLY A 58 5.18 10.51 -0.65
C GLY A 58 5.23 9.02 -0.28
N ILE A 59 5.73 8.22 -1.23
CA ILE A 59 6.00 6.79 -1.08
C ILE A 59 7.53 6.61 -1.15
N VAL A 60 8.09 5.80 -0.25
CA VAL A 60 9.55 5.57 -0.22
C VAL A 60 9.97 4.73 -1.41
N LYS A 61 9.26 3.61 -1.65
CA LYS A 61 9.53 2.69 -2.75
C LYS A 61 8.33 1.79 -3.01
N THR A 62 8.18 1.34 -4.25
CA THR A 62 7.22 0.30 -4.64
C THR A 62 7.95 -0.82 -5.36
N GLU A 63 7.67 -2.07 -5.00
CA GLU A 63 8.23 -3.26 -5.64
C GLU A 63 7.11 -4.24 -5.99
N GLN A 64 7.12 -4.71 -7.23
CA GLN A 64 6.23 -5.79 -7.66
C GLN A 64 6.89 -7.13 -7.35
N HIS A 65 6.20 -7.98 -6.59
CA HIS A 65 6.60 -9.35 -6.30
C HIS A 65 5.57 -10.33 -6.89
N VAL A 66 5.91 -11.62 -6.89
CA VAL A 66 4.99 -12.66 -7.36
C VAL A 66 3.85 -12.81 -6.36
N GLY A 67 2.63 -12.46 -6.79
CA GLY A 67 1.42 -12.59 -5.97
C GLY A 67 1.20 -11.46 -4.96
N GLU A 68 2.09 -10.46 -4.90
CA GLU A 68 1.92 -9.30 -4.04
C GLU A 68 2.68 -8.06 -4.53
N ILE A 69 2.30 -6.90 -4.02
CA ILE A 69 3.01 -5.63 -4.20
C ILE A 69 3.50 -5.16 -2.84
N TRP A 70 4.74 -4.71 -2.79
CA TRP A 70 5.36 -4.16 -1.60
C TRP A 70 5.44 -2.65 -1.74
N VAL A 71 4.80 -1.94 -0.80
CA VAL A 71 4.77 -0.48 -0.76
C VAL A 71 5.45 -0.02 0.52
N TYR A 72 6.65 0.52 0.39
CA TYR A 72 7.40 1.10 1.49
C TYR A 72 6.93 2.53 1.73
N VAL A 73 6.53 2.83 2.97
CA VAL A 73 5.96 4.12 3.34
C VAL A 73 6.71 4.73 4.53
N PRO A 74 6.80 6.07 4.62
CA PRO A 74 7.42 6.73 5.77
C PRO A 74 6.66 6.44 7.07
N HIS A 75 7.38 6.50 8.19
CA HIS A 75 6.75 6.42 9.50
C HIS A 75 5.69 7.53 9.69
N GLY A 76 4.57 7.20 10.33
CA GLY A 76 3.54 8.18 10.67
C GLY A 76 2.67 8.65 9.50
N ILE A 77 2.84 8.09 8.30
CA ILE A 77 1.91 8.31 7.19
C ILE A 77 0.48 7.93 7.61
N LYS A 78 -0.48 8.79 7.27
CA LYS A 78 -1.88 8.65 7.72
C LYS A 78 -2.80 8.09 6.65
N ARG A 79 -2.44 8.25 5.38
CA ARG A 79 -3.29 7.88 4.25
C ARG A 79 -2.48 7.47 3.03
N ILE A 80 -3.13 6.74 2.13
CA ILE A 80 -2.60 6.36 0.83
C ILE A 80 -3.71 6.48 -0.23
N SER A 81 -3.35 6.89 -1.44
CA SER A 81 -4.19 6.73 -2.62
C SER A 81 -3.63 5.64 -3.51
N ILE A 82 -4.51 4.87 -4.13
CA ILE A 82 -4.19 3.75 -5.02
C ILE A 82 -4.83 4.04 -6.37
N PHE A 83 -4.08 3.90 -7.46
CA PHE A 83 -4.60 4.10 -8.80
C PHE A 83 -4.24 2.92 -9.68
N HIS A 84 -5.11 2.62 -10.64
CA HIS A 84 -4.88 1.61 -11.66
C HIS A 84 -5.63 1.98 -12.94
N GLN A 85 -4.96 1.90 -14.10
CA GLN A 85 -5.51 2.41 -15.36
C GLN A 85 -6.87 1.80 -15.74
N GLN A 86 -7.07 0.51 -15.44
CA GLN A 86 -8.29 -0.24 -15.79
C GLN A 86 -9.19 -0.59 -14.60
N LEU A 87 -8.76 -0.31 -13.37
CA LEU A 87 -9.51 -0.70 -12.16
C LEU A 87 -9.93 0.54 -11.36
N GLY A 88 -9.64 1.73 -11.87
CA GLY A 88 -10.00 3.00 -11.28
C GLY A 88 -9.05 3.42 -10.16
N TYR A 89 -9.61 3.99 -9.09
CA TYR A 89 -8.81 4.55 -8.01
C TYR A 89 -9.50 4.45 -6.66
N LEU A 90 -8.68 4.45 -5.61
CA LEU A 90 -9.06 4.70 -4.22
C LEU A 90 -8.31 5.96 -3.78
N ARG A 91 -9.04 7.01 -3.42
CA ARG A 91 -8.43 8.28 -2.99
C ARG A 91 -8.46 8.41 -1.48
N ASP A 92 -7.34 8.83 -0.91
CA ASP A 92 -7.21 9.23 0.50
C ASP A 92 -7.72 8.17 1.49
N TYR A 93 -7.38 6.90 1.30
CA TYR A 93 -7.67 5.85 2.28
C TYR A 93 -6.87 6.11 3.57
N TYR A 94 -7.57 6.40 4.67
CA TYR A 94 -6.96 6.59 5.98
C TYR A 94 -6.74 5.24 6.68
N PHE A 95 -5.53 5.01 7.17
CA PHE A 95 -5.22 3.77 7.87
C PHE A 95 -6.00 3.69 9.20
N PRO A 96 -6.63 2.54 9.52
CA PRO A 96 -7.40 2.37 10.75
C PRO A 96 -6.50 2.24 11.99
N ILE A 97 -5.21 2.00 11.80
CA ILE A 97 -4.20 1.90 12.85
C ILE A 97 -2.95 2.73 12.46
N PRO A 98 -2.16 3.22 13.43
CA PRO A 98 -0.92 3.93 13.16
C PRO A 98 0.10 3.10 12.37
N ILE A 99 0.86 3.78 11.53
CA ILE A 99 1.98 3.19 10.76
C ILE A 99 3.29 3.43 11.49
N ASP A 100 3.81 2.38 12.10
CA ASP A 100 5.05 2.39 12.87
C ASP A 100 6.24 2.01 11.99
N LYS A 101 7.39 2.64 12.26
CA LYS A 101 8.65 2.35 11.56
C LYS A 101 9.04 0.88 11.67
N ALA A 102 9.66 0.35 10.62
CA ALA A 102 10.16 -1.03 10.57
C ALA A 102 9.10 -2.12 10.86
N ARG A 103 7.81 -1.81 10.69
CA ARG A 103 6.70 -2.78 10.79
C ARG A 103 6.16 -3.16 9.41
N THR A 104 5.65 -4.38 9.31
CA THR A 104 5.02 -4.92 8.10
C THR A 104 3.52 -5.04 8.30
N TYR A 105 2.74 -4.55 7.34
CA TYR A 105 1.28 -4.55 7.33
C TYR A 105 0.77 -5.30 6.10
N GLU A 106 -0.45 -5.82 6.19
CA GLU A 106 -1.19 -6.35 5.05
C GLU A 106 -2.37 -5.43 4.72
N MET A 107 -2.53 -5.12 3.43
CA MET A 107 -3.69 -4.41 2.91
C MET A 107 -4.34 -5.25 1.81
N LYS A 108 -5.55 -5.74 2.05
CA LYS A 108 -6.33 -6.46 1.03
C LYS A 108 -7.17 -5.47 0.25
N VAL A 109 -6.89 -5.38 -1.05
CA VAL A 109 -7.66 -4.56 -1.98
C VAL A 109 -8.72 -5.40 -2.69
N VAL A 110 -9.89 -4.82 -2.89
CA VAL A 110 -10.98 -5.39 -3.69
C VAL A 110 -11.21 -4.47 -4.87
N THR A 111 -11.24 -5.06 -6.06
CA THR A 111 -11.56 -4.35 -7.30
C THR A 111 -12.88 -4.89 -7.81
N ALA A 112 -13.80 -4.00 -8.16
CA ALA A 112 -15.01 -4.42 -8.87
C ALA A 112 -14.59 -4.97 -10.23
N GLN A 113 -14.64 -6.30 -10.40
CA GLN A 113 -14.50 -6.94 -11.70
C GLN A 113 -15.70 -6.51 -12.58
N VAL A 114 -15.43 -6.18 -13.84
CA VAL A 114 -16.45 -5.91 -14.87
C VAL A 114 -16.97 -7.23 -15.43
#